data_AF-A0A9X4H6S5-F1
#
_entry.id   AF-A0A9X4H6S5-F1
#
_cell.length_a   1.000
_cell.length_b   1.000
_cell.length_c   1.000
_cell.angle_alpha   90.00
_cell.angle_beta   90.00
_cell.angle_gamma   90.00
#
_symmetry.space_group_name_H-M   'P 1'
#
loop_
_entity.id
_entity.type
_entity.pdbx_description
1 polymer ?
#
loop_
_entity_poly.entity_id
_entity_poly.type
_entity_poly.pdbx_seq_one_letter_code
_entity_poly.pdbx_strand_id
1 'polypeptide(L)'
;MAKTRAFTSQQGRQMVSAEQIARTRRLHYNGQPTGERYYSTHKPGQRRLVKHVLKGSGFFAYIEGGGNASASDGESLNHILFKEALASLERVRLSLYRPTTGQPKRWVEAVIRITSTQMEKPIERAGGAPLFADVYLEFEDPDDVGLGMKWEGRLYLEIRHTHATEAAKQVALRDLGVPVVEVGIPDLFAYRVPDDETSDETEAAHRRRIKSILESEQGFLQGTVLSDPSSKAYLEVRNQALRQQTRQLRAALAAAQEQLQALGTQHERLSGQLHAAQQHLAKSQAGQKQAVGDLAAARAVASGLREQRTWLAAAGALLTVGFVLALLW
;
A
#
# COMPACT_ATOMS: atom_id res chain seq x y z
N MET A 1 -3.74 28.48 32.34
CA MET A 1 -2.70 27.44 32.28
C MET A 1 -1.42 27.98 32.86
N ALA A 2 -0.87 27.28 33.84
CA ALA A 2 0.44 27.61 34.42
C ALA A 2 1.51 26.95 33.55
N LYS A 3 2.49 27.71 33.07
CA LYS A 3 3.52 27.15 32.18
C LYS A 3 4.58 26.47 33.04
N THR A 4 4.69 25.15 32.98
CA THR A 4 5.65 24.39 33.80
C THR A 4 7.00 24.19 33.13
N ARG A 5 7.14 24.59 31.87
CA ARG A 5 8.38 24.47 31.08
C ARG A 5 8.76 25.80 30.42
N ALA A 6 10.06 26.05 30.30
CA ALA A 6 10.60 27.18 29.56
C ALA A 6 11.95 26.84 28.91
N PHE A 7 12.27 27.49 27.79
CA PHE A 7 13.59 27.43 27.17
C PHE A 7 14.58 28.34 27.90
N THR A 8 15.86 27.95 27.92
CA THR A 8 16.95 28.76 28.52
C THR A 8 17.53 29.79 27.54
N SER A 9 17.14 29.76 26.26
CA SER A 9 17.57 30.72 25.24
C SER A 9 16.49 30.94 24.17
N GLN A 10 16.64 31.99 23.37
CA GLN A 10 15.68 32.33 22.30
C GLN A 10 15.77 31.38 21.09
N GLN A 11 16.93 30.76 20.85
CA GLN A 11 17.18 29.87 19.71
C GLN A 11 17.56 28.43 20.12
N GLY A 12 18.17 28.22 21.29
CA GLY A 12 18.65 26.90 21.73
C GLY A 12 17.53 25.93 22.11
N ARG A 13 17.87 24.66 22.31
CA ARG A 13 16.86 23.60 22.54
C ARG A 13 16.70 23.19 24.01
N GLN A 14 17.57 23.68 24.88
CA GLN A 14 17.53 23.30 26.28
C GLN A 14 16.31 23.92 26.97
N MET A 15 15.55 23.07 27.63
CA MET A 15 14.41 23.44 28.45
C MET A 15 14.69 23.12 29.91
N VAL A 16 14.01 23.86 30.79
CA VAL A 16 13.99 23.65 32.24
C VAL A 16 12.55 23.56 32.70
N SER A 17 12.31 22.77 33.74
CA SER A 17 11.02 22.75 34.43
C SER A 17 10.95 23.83 35.50
N ALA A 18 9.74 24.27 35.82
CA ALA A 18 9.51 25.21 36.90
C ALA A 18 9.90 24.59 38.26
N GLU A 19 9.67 23.28 38.43
CA GLU A 19 10.07 22.54 39.63
C GLU A 19 11.60 22.52 39.82
N GLN A 20 12.36 22.27 38.76
CA GLN A 20 13.82 22.32 38.80
C GLN A 20 14.30 23.70 39.24
N ILE A 21 13.75 24.77 38.67
CA ILE A 21 14.13 26.14 39.05
C ILE A 21 13.66 26.45 40.48
N ALA A 22 12.49 25.99 40.90
CA ALA A 22 12.01 26.15 42.27
C ALA A 22 12.95 25.48 43.29
N ARG A 23 13.42 24.26 42.99
CA ARG A 23 14.42 23.55 43.79
C ARG A 23 15.73 24.32 43.84
N THR A 24 16.27 24.76 42.69
CA THR A 24 17.49 25.56 42.62
C THR A 24 17.37 26.85 43.44
N ARG A 25 16.26 27.58 43.32
CA ARG A 25 16.02 28.81 44.10
C ARG A 25 16.01 28.55 45.59
N ARG A 26 15.35 27.48 46.05
CA ARG A 26 15.30 27.11 47.48
C ARG A 26 16.66 26.72 48.03
N LEU A 27 17.43 25.93 47.29
CA LEU A 27 18.71 25.39 47.75
C LEU A 27 19.86 26.39 47.69
N HIS A 28 19.91 27.22 46.63
CA HIS A 28 21.09 28.04 46.34
C HIS A 28 20.85 29.55 46.41
N TYR A 29 19.58 29.99 46.41
CA TYR A 29 19.22 31.41 46.35
C TYR A 29 18.27 31.84 47.48
N ASN A 30 18.07 31.01 48.52
CA ASN A 30 17.14 31.30 49.63
C ASN A 30 15.74 31.73 49.16
N GLY A 31 15.24 31.11 48.08
CA GLY A 31 13.95 31.43 47.46
C GLY A 31 13.96 32.66 46.55
N GLN A 32 15.04 33.44 46.48
CA GLN A 32 15.16 34.59 45.58
C GLN A 32 15.26 34.17 44.10
N PRO A 33 14.96 35.06 43.14
CA PRO A 33 15.17 34.79 41.72
C PRO A 33 16.65 34.45 41.42
N THR A 34 16.87 33.53 40.48
CA THR A 34 18.22 33.12 40.05
C THR A 34 18.96 34.19 39.25
N GLY A 35 18.24 35.20 38.73
CA GLY A 35 18.77 36.19 37.77
C GLY A 35 18.86 35.67 36.33
N GLU A 36 18.56 34.39 36.09
CA GLU A 36 18.56 33.80 34.75
C GLU A 36 17.37 34.27 33.91
N ARG A 37 17.55 34.21 32.58
CA ARG A 37 16.52 34.55 31.59
C ARG A 37 15.91 33.28 31.03
N TYR A 38 14.58 33.22 31.03
CA TYR A 38 13.82 32.12 30.48
C TYR A 38 12.91 32.59 29.35
N TYR A 39 12.57 31.68 28.44
CA TYR A 39 11.80 31.95 27.24
C TYR A 39 10.63 30.98 27.11
N SER A 40 9.49 31.45 26.60
CA SER A 40 8.28 30.64 26.42
C SER A 40 8.45 29.50 25.41
N THR A 41 7.55 28.51 25.45
CA THR A 41 7.49 27.32 24.57
C THR A 41 7.08 27.60 23.11
N HIS A 42 7.32 28.80 22.59
CA HIS A 42 7.11 29.09 21.16
C HIS A 42 8.26 28.53 20.31
N LYS A 43 8.05 28.51 19.00
CA LYS A 43 9.07 28.14 18.02
C LYS A 43 10.33 29.02 18.13
N PRO A 44 11.51 28.51 17.77
CA PRO A 44 12.73 29.31 17.66
C PRO A 44 12.49 30.61 16.89
N GLY A 45 12.99 31.74 17.41
CA GLY A 45 12.79 33.07 16.83
C GLY A 45 11.50 33.78 17.24
N GLN A 46 10.48 33.07 17.72
CA GLN A 46 9.21 33.63 18.21
C GLN A 46 9.08 33.59 19.74
N ARG A 47 10.12 33.13 20.45
CA ARG A 47 10.06 32.96 21.90
C ARG A 47 10.06 34.30 22.63
N ARG A 48 9.12 34.44 23.56
CA ARG A 48 8.95 35.62 24.41
C ARG A 48 9.57 35.38 25.79
N LEU A 49 10.03 36.44 26.45
CA LEU A 49 10.62 36.36 27.79
C LEU A 49 9.59 36.00 28.85
N VAL A 50 9.97 35.10 29.75
CA VAL A 50 9.18 34.67 30.90
C VAL A 50 10.00 34.74 32.19
N LYS A 51 9.33 34.99 33.31
CA LYS A 51 9.89 34.94 34.66
C LYS A 51 9.38 33.71 35.39
N HIS A 52 10.25 33.11 36.21
CA HIS A 52 9.85 32.04 37.11
C HIS A 52 9.18 32.61 38.37
N VAL A 53 7.97 32.16 38.67
CA VAL A 53 7.17 32.52 39.85
C VAL A 53 7.23 31.36 40.83
N LEU A 54 7.75 31.63 42.04
CA LEU A 54 7.90 30.62 43.09
C LEU A 54 6.62 30.54 43.93
N LYS A 55 5.66 29.71 43.50
CA LYS A 55 4.45 29.34 44.25
C LYS A 55 4.20 27.84 44.04
N GLY A 56 4.12 27.05 45.11
CA GLY A 56 4.03 25.59 45.01
C GLY A 56 5.26 24.99 44.31
N SER A 57 5.06 24.16 43.29
CA SER A 57 6.12 23.65 42.39
C SER A 57 6.73 24.73 41.48
N GLY A 58 6.10 25.91 41.39
CA GLY A 58 6.54 27.02 40.57
C GLY A 58 5.93 27.00 39.16
N PHE A 59 5.96 28.15 38.48
CA PHE A 59 5.51 28.26 37.09
C PHE A 59 6.19 29.43 36.37
N PHE A 60 6.10 29.47 35.05
CA PHE A 60 6.58 30.56 34.22
C PHE A 60 5.44 31.49 33.80
N ALA A 61 5.68 32.80 33.92
CA ALA A 61 4.75 33.85 33.52
C ALA A 61 5.44 34.85 32.59
N TYR A 62 4.71 35.45 31.64
CA TYR A 62 5.26 36.49 30.79
C TYR A 62 5.71 37.72 31.59
N ILE A 63 6.82 38.33 31.19
CA ILE A 63 7.37 39.53 31.86
C ILE A 63 6.58 40.78 31.47
N GLU A 64 6.20 40.91 30.20
CA GLU A 64 5.44 42.04 29.70
C GLU A 64 3.93 41.82 29.92
N GLY A 65 3.27 42.78 30.58
CA GLY A 65 1.84 42.79 30.89
C GLY A 65 0.91 42.97 29.69
N GLY A 66 1.30 42.51 28.50
CA GLY A 66 0.43 42.47 27.33
C GLY A 66 -0.65 41.41 27.54
N GLY A 67 -1.89 41.90 27.66
CA GLY A 67 -3.17 41.21 27.82
C GLY A 67 -3.21 39.68 27.63
N ASN A 68 -4.09 39.05 28.39
CA ASN A 68 -4.54 37.65 28.31
C ASN A 68 -5.07 37.20 26.92
N ALA A 69 -4.86 37.98 25.86
CA ALA A 69 -5.32 37.73 24.49
C ALA A 69 -4.40 36.79 23.67
N SER A 70 -3.23 36.38 24.18
CA SER A 70 -2.33 35.44 23.46
C SER A 70 -1.83 34.29 24.35
N ALA A 71 -2.66 33.83 25.29
CA ALA A 71 -2.31 32.71 26.18
C ALA A 71 -2.18 31.36 25.43
N SER A 72 -2.56 31.29 24.14
CA SER A 72 -2.76 30.03 23.40
C SER A 72 -1.68 29.66 22.37
N ASP A 73 -0.62 30.44 22.16
CA ASP A 73 0.24 30.26 20.98
C ASP A 73 1.57 29.50 21.25
N GLY A 74 1.82 29.16 22.51
CA GLY A 74 2.93 28.28 22.87
C GLY A 74 2.54 26.81 22.69
N GLU A 75 3.54 25.95 22.48
CA GLU A 75 3.33 24.51 22.43
C GLU A 75 2.75 23.99 23.76
N SER A 76 1.74 23.11 23.68
CA SER A 76 1.11 22.50 24.86
C SER A 76 2.03 21.47 25.53
N LEU A 77 1.89 21.27 26.84
CA LEU A 77 2.68 20.28 27.58
C LEU A 77 2.49 18.87 27.02
N ASN A 78 1.26 18.47 26.68
CA ASN A 78 0.97 17.16 26.08
C ASN A 78 1.76 16.93 24.78
N HIS A 79 1.85 17.96 23.94
CA HIS A 79 2.60 17.89 22.69
C HIS A 79 4.12 17.77 22.93
N ILE A 80 4.66 18.55 23.88
CA ILE A 80 6.08 18.47 24.28
C ILE A 80 6.41 17.06 24.80
N LEU A 81 5.61 16.54 25.73
CA LEU A 81 5.85 15.22 26.33
C LEU A 81 5.74 14.09 25.29
N PHE A 82 4.79 14.19 24.37
CA PHE A 82 4.64 13.21 23.30
C PHE A 82 5.85 13.25 22.34
N LYS A 83 6.30 14.45 21.97
CA LYS A 83 7.51 14.67 21.15
C LYS A 83 8.77 14.09 21.80
N GLU A 84 8.97 14.36 23.09
CA GLU A 84 10.08 13.81 23.87
C GLU A 84 10.02 12.28 23.95
N ALA A 85 8.81 11.70 24.11
CA ALA A 85 8.63 10.24 24.11
C ALA A 85 9.00 9.64 22.75
N LEU A 86 8.54 10.21 21.64
CA LEU A 86 8.90 9.77 20.29
C LEU A 86 10.41 9.86 20.02
N ALA A 87 11.05 10.93 20.48
CA ALA A 87 12.50 11.11 20.34
C ALA A 87 13.32 10.12 21.20
N SER A 88 12.71 9.46 22.17
CA SER A 88 13.35 8.44 23.02
C SER A 88 13.14 7.00 22.56
N LEU A 89 12.38 6.78 21.48
CA LEU A 89 12.12 5.44 20.94
C LEU A 89 13.40 4.84 20.34
N GLU A 90 13.60 3.54 20.55
CA GLU A 90 14.68 2.74 19.96
C GLU A 90 14.16 1.83 18.85
N ARG A 91 12.89 1.44 18.93
CA ARG A 91 12.21 0.61 17.95
C ARG A 91 10.75 1.01 17.89
N VAL A 92 10.15 0.99 16.71
CA VAL A 92 8.70 1.20 16.59
C VAL A 92 8.15 0.51 15.36
N ARG A 93 6.95 -0.04 15.48
CA ARG A 93 6.17 -0.48 14.33
C ARG A 93 5.39 0.70 13.79
N LEU A 94 5.62 1.07 12.54
CA LEU A 94 4.87 2.08 11.83
C LEU A 94 3.64 1.45 11.17
N SER A 95 2.49 2.09 11.31
CA SER A 95 1.28 1.78 10.52
C SER A 95 0.92 3.02 9.70
N LEU A 96 1.35 3.03 8.44
CA LEU A 96 1.34 4.22 7.59
C LEU A 96 0.18 4.19 6.60
N TYR A 97 -0.49 5.33 6.47
CA TYR A 97 -1.66 5.51 5.61
C TYR A 97 -1.40 6.59 4.57
N ARG A 98 -2.02 6.45 3.40
CA ARG A 98 -2.04 7.50 2.37
C ARG A 98 -3.35 8.28 2.44
N PRO A 99 -3.31 9.62 2.28
CA PRO A 99 -4.51 10.39 2.08
C PRO A 99 -5.17 9.96 0.76
N THR A 100 -6.46 9.67 0.81
CA THR A 100 -7.29 9.42 -0.39
C THR A 100 -8.53 10.31 -0.31
N THR A 101 -9.28 10.41 -1.41
CA THR A 101 -10.55 11.16 -1.45
C THR A 101 -11.66 10.55 -0.58
N GLY A 102 -11.42 9.40 0.06
CA GLY A 102 -12.32 8.76 1.01
C GLY A 102 -11.58 8.33 2.29
N GLN A 103 -11.75 7.06 2.68
CA GLN A 103 -11.07 6.50 3.85
C GLN A 103 -9.55 6.43 3.61
N PRO A 104 -8.70 6.84 4.58
CA PRO A 104 -7.26 6.65 4.48
C PRO A 104 -6.94 5.18 4.19
N LYS A 105 -6.16 4.93 3.13
CA LYS A 105 -5.79 3.57 2.75
C LYS A 105 -4.47 3.23 3.43
N ARG A 106 -4.44 2.13 4.19
CA ARG A 106 -3.20 1.58 4.75
C ARG A 106 -2.23 1.30 3.60
N TRP A 107 -1.04 1.87 3.70
CA TRP A 107 0.00 1.80 2.67
C TRP A 107 1.06 0.77 3.03
N VAL A 108 1.64 0.86 4.23
CA VAL A 108 2.70 -0.04 4.67
C VAL A 108 2.66 -0.21 6.18
N GLU A 109 3.02 -1.41 6.63
CA GLU A 109 3.40 -1.68 8.01
C GLU A 109 4.87 -2.06 8.00
N ALA A 110 5.65 -1.42 8.88
CA ALA A 110 7.10 -1.58 8.89
C ALA A 110 7.61 -1.47 10.32
N VAL A 111 8.47 -2.39 10.73
CA VAL A 111 9.22 -2.22 11.97
C VAL A 111 10.50 -1.49 11.64
N ILE A 112 10.78 -0.40 12.35
CA ILE A 112 12.03 0.34 12.22
C ILE A 112 12.83 0.29 13.53
N ARG A 113 14.16 0.23 13.42
CA ARG A 113 15.08 0.47 14.53
C ARG A 113 15.63 1.89 14.40
N ILE A 114 15.46 2.70 15.43
CA ILE A 114 15.89 4.10 15.44
C ILE A 114 17.35 4.16 15.89
N THR A 115 18.19 4.82 15.10
CA THR A 115 19.64 4.95 15.35
C THR A 115 20.01 6.35 15.82
N SER A 116 19.25 7.37 15.44
CA SER A 116 19.47 8.75 15.85
C SER A 116 18.15 9.51 15.85
N THR A 117 18.00 10.46 16.77
CA THR A 117 16.81 11.31 16.87
C THR A 117 17.20 12.77 17.04
N GLN A 118 16.37 13.67 16.51
CA GLN A 118 16.53 15.11 16.70
C GLN A 118 15.17 15.79 16.75
N MET A 119 14.85 16.46 17.86
CA MET A 119 13.66 17.31 17.95
C MET A 119 13.90 18.67 17.29
N GLU A 120 12.83 19.26 16.75
CA GLU A 120 12.86 20.59 16.09
C GLU A 120 13.95 20.64 15.00
N LYS A 121 13.94 19.68 14.09
CA LYS A 121 14.93 19.56 13.01
C LYS A 121 14.68 20.67 11.98
N PRO A 122 15.64 21.61 11.77
CA PRO A 122 15.53 22.54 10.67
C PRO A 122 15.68 21.79 9.34
N ILE A 123 14.81 22.13 8.40
CA ILE A 123 14.82 21.70 7.01
C ILE A 123 15.03 22.96 6.18
N GLU A 124 16.25 23.12 5.69
CA GLU A 124 16.65 24.27 4.89
C GLU A 124 15.90 24.28 3.56
N ARG A 125 15.50 25.48 3.10
CA ARG A 125 14.86 25.68 1.80
C ARG A 125 15.47 26.87 1.08
N ALA A 126 15.53 26.79 -0.25
CA ALA A 126 16.01 27.90 -1.06
C ALA A 126 15.08 29.11 -0.93
N GLY A 127 15.64 30.27 -0.58
CA GLY A 127 14.91 31.54 -0.61
C GLY A 127 13.91 31.79 0.52
N GLY A 128 14.01 31.11 1.67
CA GLY A 128 13.15 31.40 2.81
C GLY A 128 13.66 30.85 4.14
N ALA A 129 12.99 31.25 5.24
CA ALA A 129 13.29 30.71 6.57
C ALA A 129 13.10 29.18 6.62
N PRO A 130 13.91 28.44 7.38
CA PRO A 130 13.82 26.98 7.45
C PRO A 130 12.44 26.53 7.95
N LEU A 131 12.01 25.37 7.46
CA LEU A 131 10.90 24.64 8.06
C LEU A 131 11.42 23.83 9.25
N PHE A 132 10.54 23.47 10.18
CA PHE A 132 10.90 22.65 11.33
C PHE A 132 9.98 21.44 11.41
N ALA A 133 10.57 20.25 11.51
CA ALA A 133 9.87 19.03 11.87
C ALA A 133 9.93 18.82 13.38
N ASP A 134 8.85 18.33 13.98
CA ASP A 134 8.78 18.07 15.43
C ASP A 134 9.81 17.03 15.85
N VAL A 135 9.91 15.92 15.11
CA VAL A 135 10.89 14.87 15.34
C VAL A 135 11.50 14.40 14.03
N TYR A 136 12.82 14.37 13.95
CA TYR A 136 13.59 13.70 12.92
C TYR A 136 14.17 12.41 13.47
N LEU A 137 14.08 11.34 12.68
CA LEU A 137 14.60 10.03 12.98
C LEU A 137 15.54 9.59 11.87
N GLU A 138 16.67 9.00 12.26
CA GLU A 138 17.43 8.08 11.43
C GLU A 138 17.09 6.66 11.87
N PHE A 139 16.94 5.76 10.91
CA PHE A 139 16.47 4.41 11.20
C PHE A 139 17.04 3.37 10.24
N GLU A 140 17.00 2.13 10.71
CA GLU A 140 17.24 0.92 9.95
C GLU A 140 15.92 0.16 9.78
N ASP A 141 15.80 -0.53 8.64
CA ASP A 141 14.63 -1.33 8.25
C ASP A 141 14.98 -2.82 8.37
N PRO A 142 14.92 -3.41 9.59
CA PRO A 142 15.35 -4.78 9.86
C PRO A 142 14.59 -5.84 9.07
N ASP A 143 13.34 -5.56 8.71
CA ASP A 143 12.48 -6.51 8.00
C ASP A 143 12.61 -6.37 6.47
N ASP A 144 13.46 -5.45 6.00
CA ASP A 144 13.71 -5.11 4.59
C ASP A 144 12.43 -4.95 3.76
N VAL A 145 11.43 -4.26 4.34
CA VAL A 145 10.19 -3.94 3.61
C VAL A 145 10.42 -2.86 2.52
N GLY A 146 11.64 -2.32 2.47
CA GLY A 146 12.13 -1.40 1.46
C GLY A 146 11.98 0.07 1.85
N LEU A 147 11.49 0.39 3.05
CA LEU A 147 11.41 1.77 3.55
C LEU A 147 12.81 2.34 3.80
N GLY A 148 13.71 1.54 4.36
CA GLY A 148 15.09 1.97 4.63
C GLY A 148 15.79 2.45 3.36
N MET A 149 15.70 1.67 2.27
CA MET A 149 16.24 2.08 0.98
C MET A 149 15.45 3.25 0.36
N LYS A 150 14.12 3.21 0.40
CA LYS A 150 13.26 4.23 -0.22
C LYS A 150 13.46 5.62 0.36
N TRP A 151 13.60 5.71 1.68
CA TRP A 151 13.72 6.96 2.42
C TRP A 151 15.13 7.24 2.96
N GLU A 152 16.12 6.46 2.50
CA GLU A 152 17.54 6.60 2.88
C GLU A 152 17.74 6.56 4.40
N GLY A 153 16.94 5.74 5.09
CA GLY A 153 16.96 5.60 6.55
C GLY A 153 16.57 6.87 7.30
N ARG A 154 15.80 7.79 6.70
CA ARG A 154 15.39 9.06 7.31
C ARG A 154 13.88 9.19 7.37
N LEU A 155 13.38 9.77 8.45
CA LEU A 155 11.94 10.05 8.63
C LEU A 155 11.74 11.34 9.41
N TYR A 156 10.89 12.22 8.89
CA TYR A 156 10.47 13.44 9.55
C TYR A 156 9.02 13.27 10.02
N LEU A 157 8.77 13.58 11.29
CA LEU A 157 7.46 13.49 11.92
C LEU A 157 6.93 14.89 12.23
N GLU A 158 5.65 15.08 11.89
CA GLU A 158 4.84 16.22 12.30
C GLU A 158 3.77 15.73 13.27
N ILE A 159 3.63 16.37 14.43
CA ILE A 159 2.67 15.98 15.45
C ILE A 159 1.45 16.89 15.31
N ARG A 160 0.28 16.26 15.10
CA ARG A 160 -1.01 16.93 15.07
C ARG A 160 -1.70 16.81 16.43
N HIS A 161 -2.02 17.95 17.03
CA HIS A 161 -2.94 18.02 18.17
C HIS A 161 -4.35 18.41 17.70
N THR A 162 -4.59 19.69 17.39
CA THR A 162 -5.91 20.20 16.97
C THR A 162 -6.02 20.53 15.49
N HIS A 163 -4.92 20.94 14.84
CA HIS A 163 -4.92 21.33 13.43
C HIS A 163 -3.91 20.50 12.65
N ALA A 164 -4.33 20.01 11.48
CA ALA A 164 -3.43 19.34 10.56
C ALA A 164 -2.33 20.30 10.08
N THR A 165 -1.22 19.72 9.64
CA THR A 165 -0.11 20.44 9.02
C THR A 165 -0.65 21.29 7.88
N GLU A 166 -0.32 22.58 7.87
CA GLU A 166 -0.81 23.52 6.85
C GLU A 166 -0.45 23.07 5.43
N ALA A 167 -1.41 23.19 4.50
CA ALA A 167 -1.25 22.71 3.12
C ALA A 167 0.00 23.31 2.43
N ALA A 168 0.32 24.58 2.69
CA ALA A 168 1.52 25.22 2.16
C ALA A 168 2.82 24.58 2.67
N LYS A 169 2.88 24.22 3.96
CA LYS A 169 4.01 23.49 4.54
C LYS A 169 4.13 22.09 3.92
N GLN A 170 3.02 21.39 3.70
CA GLN A 170 3.04 20.07 3.06
C GLN A 170 3.57 20.12 1.61
N VAL A 171 3.16 21.13 0.83
CA VAL A 171 3.68 21.33 -0.54
C VAL A 171 5.19 21.55 -0.50
N ALA A 172 5.66 22.48 0.33
CA ALA A 172 7.08 22.78 0.45
C ALA A 172 7.92 21.56 0.89
N LEU A 173 7.41 20.75 1.82
CA LEU A 173 8.08 19.51 2.25
C LEU A 173 8.18 18.46 1.13
N ARG A 174 7.15 18.37 0.27
CA ARG A 174 7.19 17.50 -0.93
C ARG A 174 8.23 17.99 -1.94
N ASP A 175 8.30 19.29 -2.18
CA ASP A 175 9.27 19.89 -3.10
C ASP A 175 10.71 19.70 -2.62
N LEU A 176 10.92 19.67 -1.31
CA LEU A 176 12.23 19.36 -0.69
C LEU A 176 12.60 17.87 -0.76
N GLY A 177 11.69 16.99 -1.19
CA GLY A 177 11.96 15.57 -1.36
C GLY A 177 12.25 14.84 -0.05
N VAL A 178 11.75 15.33 1.09
CA VAL A 178 11.95 14.71 2.40
C VAL A 178 10.77 13.80 2.78
N PRO A 179 11.01 12.65 3.42
CA PRO A 179 9.96 11.73 3.83
C PRO A 179 9.28 12.25 5.10
N VAL A 180 8.00 12.61 4.98
CA VAL A 180 7.25 13.23 6.09
C VAL A 180 5.99 12.45 6.41
N VAL A 181 5.82 12.14 7.69
CA VAL A 181 4.63 11.49 8.24
C VAL A 181 4.02 12.38 9.31
N GLU A 182 2.71 12.63 9.21
CA GLU A 182 1.93 13.27 10.27
C GLU A 182 1.38 12.21 11.22
N VAL A 183 1.57 12.42 12.52
CA VAL A 183 1.06 11.56 13.59
C VAL A 183 0.12 12.36 14.48
N GLY A 184 -1.07 11.81 14.77
CA GLY A 184 -1.95 12.38 15.78
C GLY A 184 -1.53 11.93 17.17
N ILE A 185 -1.78 12.75 18.20
CA ILE A 185 -1.70 12.29 19.59
C ILE A 185 -3.00 11.54 19.91
N PRO A 186 -3.00 10.20 20.04
CA PRO A 186 -4.19 9.46 20.43
C PRO A 186 -4.61 9.80 21.86
N ASP A 187 -5.90 9.71 22.16
CA ASP A 187 -6.44 9.97 23.50
C ASP A 187 -5.80 9.10 24.60
N LEU A 188 -5.31 7.92 24.23
CA LEU A 188 -4.55 7.02 25.12
C LEU A 188 -3.25 7.66 25.66
N PHE A 189 -2.68 8.61 24.90
CA PHE A 189 -1.45 9.32 25.25
C PHE A 189 -1.70 10.75 25.74
N ALA A 190 -2.96 11.15 25.91
CA ALA A 190 -3.31 12.46 26.44
C ALA A 190 -2.78 12.63 27.88
N TYR A 191 -2.02 13.69 28.10
CA TYR A 191 -1.59 14.12 29.43
C TYR A 191 -2.75 14.83 30.16
N ARG A 192 -3.32 14.17 31.18
CA ARG A 192 -4.52 14.63 31.89
C ARG A 192 -4.24 15.24 33.27
N VAL A 193 -2.98 15.34 33.67
CA VAL A 193 -2.61 15.92 34.96
C VAL A 193 -2.68 17.44 34.87
N PRO A 194 -3.39 18.12 35.79
CA PRO A 194 -3.43 19.58 35.82
C PRO A 194 -2.04 20.24 35.93
N ASP A 195 -1.87 21.42 35.35
CA ASP A 195 -0.59 22.16 35.34
C ASP A 195 -0.05 22.48 36.74
N ASP A 196 -0.92 22.58 37.75
CA ASP A 196 -0.56 22.89 39.14
C ASP A 196 -0.30 21.65 40.01
N GLU A 197 -0.65 20.47 39.51
CA GLU A 197 -0.40 19.16 40.14
C GLU A 197 0.72 18.37 39.44
N THR A 198 1.19 18.85 38.29
CA THR A 198 2.28 18.21 37.56
C THR A 198 3.63 18.37 38.25
N SER A 199 4.50 17.38 38.04
CA SER A 199 5.87 17.33 38.53
C SER A 199 6.78 16.71 37.46
N ASP A 200 8.09 16.94 37.58
CA ASP A 200 9.08 16.32 36.70
C ASP A 200 8.99 14.78 36.71
N GLU A 201 8.67 14.19 37.86
CA GLU A 201 8.50 12.75 38.01
C GLU A 201 7.26 12.25 37.24
N THR A 202 6.13 12.94 37.37
CA THR A 202 4.88 12.61 36.67
C THR A 202 5.03 12.76 35.16
N GLU A 203 5.69 13.83 34.70
CA GLU A 203 6.02 14.04 33.29
C GLU A 203 6.93 12.92 32.76
N ALA A 204 7.97 12.53 33.53
CA ALA A 204 8.85 11.43 33.16
C ALA A 204 8.15 10.07 33.12
N ALA A 205 7.25 9.80 34.06
CA ALA A 205 6.45 8.59 34.07
C ALA A 205 5.53 8.51 32.85
N HIS A 206 4.93 9.63 32.43
CA HIS A 206 4.10 9.71 31.23
C HIS A 206 4.89 9.38 29.96
N ARG A 207 6.09 9.98 29.79
CA ARG A 207 6.97 9.67 28.65
C ARG A 207 7.37 8.20 28.60
N ARG A 208 7.77 7.63 29.75
CA ARG A 208 8.12 6.21 29.86
C ARG A 208 6.94 5.31 29.50
N ARG A 209 5.72 5.66 29.92
CA ARG A 209 4.50 4.93 29.55
C ARG A 209 4.27 4.95 28.04
N ILE A 210 4.36 6.11 27.39
CA ILE A 210 4.20 6.22 25.93
C ILE A 210 5.23 5.35 25.21
N LYS A 211 6.51 5.48 25.58
CA LYS A 211 7.61 4.65 25.03
C LYS A 211 7.31 3.17 25.20
N SER A 212 6.98 2.73 26.41
CA SER A 212 6.68 1.33 26.71
C SER A 212 5.52 0.77 25.90
N ILE A 213 4.46 1.55 25.69
CA ILE A 213 3.31 1.12 24.87
C ILE A 213 3.72 1.00 23.40
N LEU A 214 4.40 2.02 22.85
CA LEU A 214 4.81 2.05 21.44
C LEU A 214 5.85 0.97 21.10
N GLU A 215 6.73 0.64 22.04
CA GLU A 215 7.76 -0.40 21.91
C GLU A 215 7.27 -1.82 22.24
N SER A 216 6.06 -1.97 22.77
CA SER A 216 5.47 -3.28 23.04
C SER A 216 5.18 -4.06 21.74
N GLU A 217 5.04 -5.38 21.84
CA GLU A 217 4.74 -6.24 20.69
C GLU A 217 3.47 -5.83 19.93
N GLN A 218 2.48 -5.30 20.65
CA GLN A 218 1.22 -4.82 20.08
C GLN A 218 1.21 -3.32 19.80
N GLY A 219 2.29 -2.61 20.15
CA GLY A 219 2.48 -1.18 19.92
C GLY A 219 2.66 -0.85 18.45
N PHE A 220 2.14 0.32 18.04
CA PHE A 220 2.43 0.90 16.74
C PHE A 220 2.25 2.41 16.77
N LEU A 221 3.01 3.12 15.93
CA LEU A 221 2.81 4.53 15.63
C LEU A 221 2.03 4.64 14.33
N GLN A 222 0.77 5.06 14.46
CA GLN A 222 -0.07 5.34 13.30
C GLN A 222 0.26 6.71 12.72
N GLY A 223 0.45 6.77 11.41
CA GLY A 223 0.75 8.03 10.73
C GLY A 223 0.17 8.12 9.32
N THR A 224 -0.06 9.35 8.87
CA THR A 224 -0.45 9.67 7.50
C THR A 224 0.75 10.24 6.75
N VAL A 225 1.07 9.67 5.60
CA VAL A 225 2.21 10.11 4.79
C VAL A 225 1.86 11.42 4.07
N LEU A 226 2.57 12.50 4.41
CA LEU A 226 2.42 13.82 3.79
C LEU A 226 3.34 13.99 2.56
N SER A 227 4.51 13.35 2.62
CA SER A 227 5.51 13.34 1.55
C SER A 227 6.16 11.96 1.48
N ASP A 228 6.11 11.35 0.29
CA ASP A 228 6.60 9.99 0.03
C ASP A 228 7.67 9.97 -1.09
N PRO A 229 8.84 10.59 -0.87
CA PRO A 229 9.91 10.57 -1.86
C PRO A 229 10.44 9.14 -2.05
N SER A 230 11.17 8.94 -3.14
CA SER A 230 11.92 7.73 -3.38
C SER A 230 13.35 8.09 -3.71
N SER A 231 14.28 7.49 -2.98
CA SER A 231 15.71 7.60 -3.27
C SER A 231 16.02 7.09 -4.67
N LYS A 232 17.11 7.61 -5.24
CA LYS A 232 17.59 7.17 -6.56
C LYS A 232 17.88 5.67 -6.57
N ALA A 233 18.54 5.16 -5.52
CA ALA A 233 18.86 3.73 -5.40
C ALA A 233 17.59 2.87 -5.41
N TYR A 234 16.55 3.26 -4.68
CA TYR A 234 15.27 2.56 -4.68
C TYR A 234 14.61 2.57 -6.07
N LEU A 235 14.62 3.72 -6.75
CA LEU A 235 14.07 3.84 -8.10
C LEU A 235 14.85 3.02 -9.13
N GLU A 236 16.17 2.89 -9.00
CA GLU A 236 16.99 2.07 -9.88
C GLU A 236 16.65 0.58 -9.73
N VAL A 237 16.58 0.08 -8.49
CA VAL A 237 16.17 -1.31 -8.20
C VAL A 237 14.77 -1.59 -8.75
N ARG A 238 13.81 -0.68 -8.52
CA ARG A 238 12.45 -0.80 -9.06
C ARG A 238 12.41 -0.79 -10.58
N ASN A 239 13.17 0.09 -11.23
CA ASN A 239 13.26 0.15 -12.69
C ASN A 239 13.86 -1.15 -13.27
N GLN A 240 14.88 -1.71 -12.64
CA GLN A 240 15.48 -2.98 -13.07
C GLN A 240 14.46 -4.14 -12.97
N ALA A 241 13.75 -4.24 -11.85
CA ALA A 241 12.70 -5.24 -11.66
C ALA A 241 11.59 -5.12 -12.71
N LEU A 242 11.11 -3.90 -12.98
CA LEU A 242 10.10 -3.65 -14.01
C LEU A 242 10.57 -4.01 -15.41
N ARG A 243 11.84 -3.72 -15.75
CA ARG A 243 12.44 -4.12 -17.03
C ARG A 243 12.56 -5.64 -17.17
N GLN A 244 12.84 -6.36 -16.09
CA GLN A 244 12.88 -7.81 -16.09
C GLN A 244 11.47 -8.40 -16.27
N GLN A 245 10.49 -7.91 -15.52
CA GLN A 245 9.10 -8.34 -15.64
C GLN A 245 8.55 -8.08 -17.05
N THR A 246 8.86 -6.92 -17.64
CA THR A 246 8.48 -6.60 -19.02
C THR A 246 9.10 -7.58 -20.02
N ARG A 247 10.37 -7.97 -19.83
CA ARG A 247 11.05 -8.97 -20.68
C ARG A 247 10.37 -10.34 -20.56
N GLN A 248 10.04 -10.77 -19.34
CA GLN A 248 9.35 -12.03 -19.10
C GLN A 248 7.95 -12.06 -19.73
N LEU A 249 7.17 -11.00 -19.56
CA LEU A 249 5.84 -10.88 -20.15
C LEU A 249 5.89 -10.89 -21.68
N ARG A 250 6.89 -10.23 -22.29
CA ARG A 250 7.07 -10.26 -23.76
C ARG A 250 7.44 -11.66 -24.26
N ALA A 251 8.30 -12.38 -23.56
CA ALA A 251 8.65 -13.76 -23.91
C ALA A 251 7.42 -14.68 -23.79
N ALA A 252 6.65 -14.55 -22.71
CA ALA A 252 5.41 -15.31 -22.51
C ALA A 252 4.37 -15.01 -23.59
N LEU A 253 4.24 -13.73 -23.99
CA LEU A 253 3.35 -13.34 -25.08
C LEU A 253 3.76 -13.95 -26.42
N ALA A 254 5.07 -13.95 -26.74
CA ALA A 254 5.58 -14.55 -27.97
C ALA A 254 5.31 -16.07 -28.01
N ALA A 255 5.59 -16.77 -26.90
CA ALA A 255 5.30 -18.21 -26.79
C ALA A 255 3.80 -18.53 -26.93
N ALA A 256 2.93 -17.72 -26.34
CA ALA A 256 1.48 -17.88 -26.48
C ALA A 256 1.01 -17.63 -27.93
N GLN A 257 1.63 -16.68 -28.63
CA GLN A 257 1.34 -16.43 -30.04
C GLN A 257 1.77 -17.61 -30.94
N GLU A 258 2.95 -18.19 -30.69
CA GLU A 258 3.40 -19.40 -31.40
C GLU A 258 2.45 -20.58 -31.16
N GLN A 259 2.00 -20.78 -29.93
CA GLN A 259 1.01 -21.82 -29.60
C GLN A 259 -0.32 -21.61 -30.32
N LEU A 260 -0.81 -20.37 -30.40
CA LEU A 260 -2.04 -20.05 -31.13
C LEU A 260 -1.89 -20.32 -32.63
N GLN A 261 -0.73 -20.00 -33.23
CA GLN A 261 -0.48 -20.31 -34.63
C GLN A 261 -0.41 -21.82 -34.88
N ALA A 262 0.28 -22.57 -34.01
CA ALA A 262 0.34 -24.02 -34.09
C ALA A 262 -1.07 -24.66 -33.98
N LEU A 263 -1.89 -24.20 -33.03
CA LEU A 263 -3.28 -24.63 -32.91
C LEU A 263 -4.12 -24.25 -34.14
N GLY A 264 -3.92 -23.07 -34.71
CA GLY A 264 -4.57 -22.63 -35.94
C GLY A 264 -4.27 -23.55 -37.12
N THR A 265 -2.98 -23.88 -37.35
CA THR A 265 -2.58 -24.81 -38.42
C THR A 265 -3.12 -26.23 -38.18
N GLN A 266 -3.15 -26.70 -36.93
CA GLN A 266 -3.74 -27.99 -36.59
C GLN A 266 -5.26 -28.01 -36.87
N HIS A 267 -5.96 -26.92 -36.52
CA HIS A 267 -7.38 -26.77 -36.78
C HIS A 267 -7.69 -26.76 -38.29
N GLU A 268 -6.90 -26.04 -39.10
CA GLU A 268 -7.03 -26.06 -40.57
C GLU A 268 -6.84 -27.46 -41.14
N ARG A 269 -5.81 -28.19 -40.67
CA ARG A 269 -5.56 -29.57 -41.09
C ARG A 269 -6.71 -30.50 -40.75
N LEU A 270 -7.23 -30.44 -39.51
CA LEU A 270 -8.36 -31.25 -39.07
C LEU A 270 -9.64 -30.91 -39.85
N SER A 271 -9.88 -29.63 -40.11
CA SER A 271 -11.03 -29.18 -40.91
C SER A 271 -10.96 -29.69 -42.36
N GLY A 272 -9.77 -29.68 -42.97
CA GLY A 272 -9.53 -30.28 -44.28
C GLY A 272 -9.75 -31.79 -44.31
N GLN A 273 -9.28 -32.51 -43.29
CA GLN A 273 -9.52 -33.96 -43.16
C GLN A 273 -11.01 -34.28 -42.99
N LEU A 274 -11.73 -33.49 -42.20
CA LEU A 274 -13.18 -33.62 -42.03
C LEU A 274 -13.92 -33.44 -43.36
N HIS A 275 -13.57 -32.40 -44.12
CA HIS A 275 -14.15 -32.14 -45.45
C HIS A 275 -13.90 -33.30 -46.42
N ALA A 276 -12.66 -33.81 -46.47
CA ALA A 276 -12.33 -34.95 -47.32
C ALA A 276 -13.13 -36.21 -46.92
N ALA A 277 -13.25 -36.49 -45.61
CA ALA A 277 -14.03 -37.60 -45.10
C ALA A 277 -15.52 -37.47 -45.47
N GLN A 278 -16.09 -36.27 -45.36
CA GLN A 278 -17.47 -35.99 -45.78
C GLN A 278 -17.68 -36.23 -47.28
N GLN A 279 -16.75 -35.80 -48.13
CA GLN A 279 -16.80 -36.07 -49.57
C GLN A 279 -16.72 -37.56 -49.90
N HIS A 280 -15.83 -38.30 -49.22
CA HIS A 280 -15.71 -39.74 -49.37
C HIS A 280 -17.01 -40.46 -48.96
N LEU A 281 -17.62 -40.04 -47.84
CA LEU A 281 -18.89 -40.58 -47.39
C LEU A 281 -20.01 -40.33 -48.42
N ALA A 282 -20.10 -39.10 -48.96
CA ALA A 282 -21.08 -38.77 -49.98
C ALA A 282 -20.91 -39.62 -51.26
N LYS A 283 -19.68 -39.83 -51.71
CA LYS A 283 -19.37 -40.73 -52.86
C LYS A 283 -19.75 -42.17 -52.57
N SER A 284 -19.43 -42.68 -51.38
CA SER A 284 -19.81 -44.04 -50.97
C SER A 284 -21.33 -44.23 -50.95
N GLN A 285 -22.07 -43.27 -50.39
CA GLN A 285 -23.54 -43.29 -50.40
C GLN A 285 -24.12 -43.25 -51.82
N ALA A 286 -23.55 -42.44 -52.71
CA ALA A 286 -23.96 -42.40 -54.12
C ALA A 286 -23.71 -43.75 -54.81
N GLY A 287 -22.53 -44.34 -54.63
CA GLY A 287 -22.19 -45.66 -55.15
C GLY A 287 -23.10 -46.76 -54.60
N GLN A 288 -23.44 -46.70 -53.31
CA GLN A 288 -24.36 -47.65 -52.70
C GLN A 288 -25.78 -47.52 -53.26
N LYS A 289 -26.28 -46.29 -53.50
CA LYS A 289 -27.57 -46.06 -54.17
C LYS A 289 -27.57 -46.63 -55.59
N GLN A 290 -26.50 -46.43 -56.34
CA GLN A 290 -26.36 -46.95 -57.70
C GLN A 290 -26.33 -48.48 -57.70
N ALA A 291 -25.53 -49.10 -56.83
CA ALA A 291 -25.48 -50.56 -56.69
C ALA A 291 -26.84 -51.15 -56.30
N VAL A 292 -27.60 -50.50 -55.42
CA VAL A 292 -28.99 -50.90 -55.09
C VAL A 292 -29.90 -50.81 -56.32
N GLY A 293 -29.76 -49.74 -57.13
CA GLY A 293 -30.46 -49.59 -58.40
C GLY A 293 -30.12 -50.68 -59.42
N ASP A 294 -28.84 -50.97 -59.61
CA ASP A 294 -28.36 -52.00 -60.54
C ASP A 294 -28.84 -53.40 -60.11
N LEU A 295 -28.85 -53.68 -58.80
CA LEU A 295 -29.32 -54.95 -58.25
C LEU A 295 -30.84 -55.09 -58.42
N ALA A 296 -31.60 -54.00 -58.32
CA ALA A 296 -33.02 -53.98 -58.65
C ALA A 296 -33.26 -54.22 -60.15
N ALA A 297 -32.50 -53.59 -61.04
CA ALA A 297 -32.58 -53.80 -62.48
C ALA A 297 -32.24 -55.25 -62.88
N ALA A 298 -31.16 -55.81 -62.32
CA ALA A 298 -30.76 -57.19 -62.56
C ALA A 298 -31.82 -58.20 -62.07
N ARG A 299 -32.47 -57.93 -60.93
CA ARG A 299 -33.61 -58.72 -60.45
C ARG A 299 -34.78 -58.67 -61.43
N ALA A 300 -35.11 -57.51 -61.99
CA ALA A 300 -36.17 -57.35 -62.99
C ALA A 300 -35.87 -58.13 -64.29
N VAL A 301 -34.63 -58.10 -64.77
CA VAL A 301 -34.19 -58.92 -65.91
C VAL A 301 -34.30 -60.41 -65.59
N ALA A 302 -33.84 -60.83 -64.41
CA ALA A 302 -33.92 -62.23 -63.99
C ALA A 302 -35.37 -62.73 -63.85
N SER A 303 -36.30 -61.90 -63.37
CA SER A 303 -37.72 -62.25 -63.38
C SER A 303 -38.27 -62.37 -64.80
N GLY A 304 -37.94 -61.45 -65.70
CA GLY A 304 -38.36 -61.53 -67.10
C GLY A 304 -37.85 -62.79 -67.82
N LEU A 305 -36.58 -63.17 -67.58
CA LEU A 305 -36.01 -64.42 -68.10
C LEU A 305 -36.70 -65.66 -67.52
N ARG A 306 -37.09 -65.65 -66.24
CA ARG A 306 -37.88 -66.76 -65.65
C ARG A 306 -39.24 -66.87 -66.31
N GLU A 307 -39.93 -65.75 -66.53
CA GLU A 307 -41.22 -65.73 -67.24
C GLU A 307 -41.07 -66.29 -68.66
N GLN A 308 -40.06 -65.85 -69.42
CA GLN A 308 -39.77 -66.42 -70.74
C GLN A 308 -39.49 -67.93 -70.68
N ARG A 309 -38.72 -68.39 -69.68
CA ARG A 309 -38.45 -69.82 -69.49
C ARG A 309 -39.72 -70.61 -69.18
N THR A 310 -40.61 -70.06 -68.35
CA THR A 310 -41.92 -70.69 -68.07
C THR A 310 -42.80 -70.74 -69.30
N TRP A 311 -42.83 -69.69 -70.12
CA TRP A 311 -43.55 -69.66 -71.39
C TRP A 311 -42.99 -70.69 -72.39
N LEU A 312 -41.67 -70.77 -72.54
CA LEU A 312 -41.03 -71.78 -73.40
C LEU A 312 -41.28 -73.21 -72.90
N ALA A 313 -41.24 -73.45 -71.59
CA ALA A 313 -41.56 -74.76 -71.02
C ALA A 313 -43.04 -75.13 -71.25
N ALA A 314 -43.97 -74.18 -71.10
CA ALA A 314 -45.39 -74.38 -71.40
C ALA A 314 -45.63 -74.66 -72.89
N ALA A 315 -44.98 -73.91 -73.79
CA ALA A 315 -45.04 -74.13 -75.23
C ALA A 315 -44.44 -75.50 -75.63
N GLY A 316 -43.33 -75.90 -75.02
CA GLY A 316 -42.73 -77.21 -75.20
C GLY A 316 -43.62 -78.35 -74.70
N ALA A 317 -44.29 -78.18 -73.56
CA ALA A 317 -45.27 -79.13 -73.03
C ALA A 317 -46.51 -79.25 -73.93
N LEU A 318 -46.99 -78.14 -74.51
CA LEU A 318 -48.07 -78.16 -75.49
C LEU A 318 -47.66 -78.89 -76.78
N LEU A 319 -46.42 -78.71 -77.24
CA LEU A 319 -45.88 -79.43 -78.40
C LEU A 319 -45.71 -80.93 -78.12
N THR A 320 -45.25 -81.34 -76.94
CA THR A 320 -45.13 -82.76 -76.58
C THR A 320 -46.49 -83.43 -76.37
N VAL A 321 -47.46 -82.75 -75.73
CA VAL A 321 -48.84 -83.25 -75.64
C VAL A 321 -49.48 -83.36 -77.03
N GLY A 322 -49.27 -82.37 -77.91
CA GLY A 322 -49.70 -82.44 -79.31
C GLY A 322 -49.06 -83.60 -80.07
N PHE A 323 -47.78 -83.87 -79.84
CA PHE A 323 -47.05 -84.98 -80.48
C PHE A 323 -47.48 -86.36 -79.95
N VAL A 324 -47.73 -86.49 -78.65
CA VAL A 324 -48.24 -87.72 -78.04
C VAL A 324 -49.68 -88.01 -78.47
N LEU A 325 -50.53 -86.99 -78.59
CA LEU A 325 -51.88 -87.13 -79.14
C LEU A 325 -51.86 -87.51 -80.63
N ALA A 326 -50.90 -87.00 -81.41
CA ALA A 326 -50.72 -87.36 -82.81
C ALA A 326 -50.16 -88.78 -83.03
N LEU A 327 -49.49 -89.37 -82.03
CA LEU A 327 -49.02 -90.76 -82.04
C LEU A 327 -50.07 -91.77 -81.55
N LEU A 328 -51.19 -91.29 -80.99
CA LEU A 328 -52.31 -92.10 -80.48
C LEU A 328 -53.52 -92.12 -81.42
N TRP A 329 -53.36 -91.61 -82.65
CA TRP A 329 -54.32 -91.65 -83.77
C TRP A 329 -53.73 -92.43 -84.94
#